data_AF-A0A8D2BCT1-F1
#
_entry.id   AF-A0A8D2BCT1-F1
#
_cell.length_a   1.000
_cell.length_b   1.000
_cell.length_c   1.000
_cell.angle_alpha   90.00
_cell.angle_beta   90.00
_cell.angle_gamma   90.00
#
_symmetry.space_group_name_H-M   'P 1'
#
loop_
_entity.id
_entity.type
_entity.pdbx_description
1 polymer ?
#
loop_
_entity_poly.entity_id
_entity_poly.type
_entity_poly.pdbx_seq_one_letter_code
_entity_poly.pdbx_strand_id
1 'polypeptide(L)'
;MTEAVQNHIGSLNWGYRVALREKKVVYENAYGQFVGPHRIKATNNKGKEKFYSAERFLIATGERPRYLGIPGDKEYCIRSDDLFSLPYCPGKTLVLELTPVAIQAGRLLAQRLYAGSTVKCDYENVPTTVFTPLEYGACGLSEEKAVEKFGEENIEVYHSFFWPLEWTVPSRDNNKCYAKIICNLKDDERVVGFHVLGPNAGEVTQGFAAALKCGLTKRQLDSTIGIHPVCAEVFTTLSVTKRSGGDILQAGC
;
A
#
# COMPACT_ATOMS: atom_id res chain seq x y z
N MET A 1 19.00 -4.42 12.28
CA MET A 1 17.55 -4.24 12.04
C MET A 1 17.25 -2.81 11.61
N THR A 2 17.59 -1.80 12.43
CA THR A 2 17.34 -0.39 12.14
C THR A 2 17.97 0.08 10.82
N GLU A 3 19.24 -0.28 10.53
CA GLU A 3 19.88 0.06 9.25
C GLU A 3 19.16 -0.54 8.04
N ALA A 4 18.67 -1.77 8.12
CA ALA A 4 17.92 -2.40 7.02
C ALA A 4 16.58 -1.69 6.77
N VAL A 5 15.88 -1.30 7.84
CA VAL A 5 14.65 -0.49 7.77
C VAL A 5 14.94 0.87 7.12
N GLN A 6 16.00 1.56 7.55
CA GLN A 6 16.39 2.85 6.99
C GLN A 6 16.81 2.76 5.51
N ASN A 7 17.53 1.70 5.13
CA ASN A 7 17.90 1.46 3.74
C ASN A 7 16.67 1.19 2.86
N HIS A 8 15.70 0.43 3.36
CA HIS A 8 14.45 0.19 2.65
C HIS A 8 13.63 1.48 2.46
N ILE A 9 13.49 2.30 3.51
CA ILE A 9 12.87 3.63 3.44
C ILE A 9 13.58 4.50 2.40
N GLY A 10 14.93 4.48 2.39
CA GLY A 10 15.73 5.18 1.40
C GLY A 10 15.43 4.78 -0.04
N SER A 11 15.25 3.48 -0.29
CA SER A 11 14.88 2.92 -1.60
C SER A 11 13.48 3.38 -2.05
N LEU A 12 12.48 3.28 -1.17
CA LEU A 12 11.11 3.76 -1.45
C LEU A 12 11.09 5.27 -1.78
N ASN A 13 11.79 6.06 -0.97
CA ASN A 13 11.93 7.51 -1.19
C ASN A 13 12.60 7.83 -2.53
N TRP A 14 13.50 6.98 -3.02
CA TRP A 14 14.06 7.13 -4.36
C TRP A 14 13.00 6.92 -5.44
N GLY A 15 12.21 5.84 -5.36
CA GLY A 15 11.13 5.56 -6.31
C GLY A 15 10.11 6.70 -6.39
N TYR A 16 9.64 7.22 -5.25
CA TYR A 16 8.69 8.34 -5.21
C TYR A 16 9.25 9.61 -5.87
N ARG A 17 10.54 9.92 -5.67
CA ARG A 17 11.19 11.08 -6.29
C ARG A 17 11.21 11.00 -7.81
N VAL A 18 11.41 9.80 -8.36
CA VAL A 18 11.37 9.57 -9.81
C VAL A 18 9.95 9.82 -10.33
N ALA A 19 8.94 9.23 -9.70
CA ALA A 19 7.53 9.38 -10.10
C ALA A 19 7.04 10.84 -10.04
N LEU A 20 7.47 11.62 -9.03
CA LEU A 20 7.15 13.05 -8.92
C LEU A 20 7.76 13.85 -10.09
N ARG A 21 9.01 13.56 -10.47
CA ARG A 21 9.70 14.25 -11.57
C ARG A 21 9.04 13.97 -12.92
N GLU A 22 8.63 12.73 -13.18
CA GLU A 22 7.90 12.35 -14.39
C GLU A 22 6.59 13.15 -14.54
N LYS A 23 5.92 13.44 -13.42
CA LYS A 23 4.71 14.28 -13.36
C LYS A 23 5.01 15.78 -13.31
N LYS A 24 6.25 16.19 -13.57
CA LYS A 24 6.72 17.58 -13.54
C LYS A 24 6.52 18.27 -12.17
N VAL A 25 6.45 17.50 -11.09
CA VAL A 25 6.44 18.03 -9.73
C VAL A 25 7.87 18.35 -9.33
N VAL A 26 8.12 19.61 -8.95
CA VAL A 26 9.43 20.05 -8.48
C VAL A 26 9.66 19.47 -7.08
N TYR A 27 10.63 18.56 -6.98
CA TYR A 27 11.10 18.01 -5.71
C TYR A 27 12.35 18.78 -5.23
N GLU A 28 12.27 19.37 -4.04
CA GLU A 28 13.38 20.06 -3.37
C GLU A 28 13.69 19.34 -2.06
N ASN A 29 14.92 18.83 -1.90
CA ASN A 29 15.38 18.24 -0.65
C ASN A 29 16.08 19.31 0.21
N ALA A 30 15.30 20.07 0.98
CA ALA A 30 15.79 21.18 1.78
C ALA A 30 14.95 21.37 3.04
N TYR A 31 15.54 21.99 4.07
CA TYR A 31 14.82 22.40 5.26
C TYR A 31 14.00 23.66 4.96
N GLY A 32 12.68 23.55 5.01
CA GLY A 32 11.75 24.66 4.77
C GLY A 32 11.42 25.44 6.04
N GLN A 33 11.53 26.75 6.00
CA GLN A 33 11.15 27.68 7.07
C GLN A 33 10.25 28.77 6.52
N PHE A 34 9.10 29.04 7.15
CA PHE A 34 8.30 30.21 6.82
C PHE A 34 9.04 31.49 7.22
N VAL A 35 9.21 32.39 6.26
CA VAL A 35 9.79 33.73 6.47
C VAL A 35 8.78 34.84 6.21
N GLY A 36 7.54 34.46 5.86
CA GLY A 36 6.39 35.33 5.70
C GLY A 36 5.14 34.53 5.31
N PRO A 37 3.97 35.17 5.18
CA PRO A 37 2.70 34.49 4.92
C PRO A 37 2.68 33.67 3.62
N HIS A 38 3.33 34.18 2.57
CA HIS A 38 3.38 33.57 1.24
C HIS A 38 4.80 33.22 0.80
N ARG A 39 5.73 33.05 1.75
CA ARG A 39 7.15 32.89 1.44
C ARG A 39 7.84 31.94 2.40
N ILE A 40 8.53 30.95 1.84
CA ILE A 40 9.41 30.05 2.57
C ILE A 40 10.87 30.23 2.14
N LYS A 41 11.77 29.93 3.06
CA LYS A 41 13.19 29.76 2.86
C LYS A 41 13.49 28.27 2.91
N ALA A 42 14.13 27.75 1.87
CA ALA A 42 14.60 26.38 1.77
C ALA A 42 16.12 26.37 1.87
N THR A 43 16.66 25.74 2.91
CA THR A 43 18.10 25.60 3.12
C THR A 43 18.51 24.16 2.84
N ASN A 44 19.38 23.95 1.84
CA ASN A 44 19.84 22.61 1.50
C ASN A 44 20.97 22.12 2.43
N ASN A 45 21.41 20.87 2.25
CA ASN A 45 22.49 20.27 3.05
C ASN A 45 23.87 20.95 2.89
N LYS A 46 24.06 21.80 1.87
CA LYS A 46 25.27 22.61 1.66
C LYS A 46 25.14 24.03 2.22
N GLY A 47 24.06 24.32 2.98
CA GLY A 47 23.78 25.63 3.53
C GLY A 47 23.33 26.67 2.49
N LYS A 48 23.10 26.27 1.23
CA LYS A 48 22.60 27.21 0.20
C LYS A 48 21.12 27.47 0.45
N GLU A 49 20.79 28.74 0.58
CA GLU A 49 19.42 29.19 0.77
C GLU A 49 18.74 29.50 -0.57
N LYS A 50 17.48 29.13 -0.69
CA LYS A 50 16.61 29.48 -1.81
C LYS A 50 15.26 29.91 -1.25
N PHE A 51 14.65 30.92 -1.88
CA PHE A 51 13.35 31.42 -1.47
C PHE A 51 12.28 30.98 -2.45
N TYR A 52 11.13 30.58 -1.92
CA TYR A 52 9.96 30.21 -2.70
C TYR A 52 8.77 31.03 -2.24
N SER A 53 7.97 31.48 -3.18
CA SER A 53 6.69 32.12 -2.91
C SER A 53 5.57 31.28 -3.50
N ALA A 54 4.48 31.14 -2.74
CA ALA A 54 3.29 30.41 -3.19
C ALA A 54 2.04 31.05 -2.58
N GLU A 55 0.93 30.98 -3.30
CA GLU A 55 -0.38 31.39 -2.76
C GLU A 55 -0.74 30.53 -1.55
N ARG A 56 -0.46 29.23 -1.62
CA ARG A 56 -0.82 28.25 -0.58
C ARG A 56 0.36 27.33 -0.28
N PHE A 57 0.47 26.95 0.99
CA PHE A 57 1.39 25.94 1.46
C PHE A 57 0.59 24.82 2.14
N LEU A 58 0.82 23.58 1.72
CA LEU A 58 0.29 22.39 2.37
C LEU A 58 1.38 21.80 3.27
N ILE A 59 1.09 21.65 4.56
CA ILE A 59 1.97 20.98 5.52
C ILE A 59 1.43 19.57 5.73
N ALA A 60 2.11 18.58 5.17
CA ALA A 60 1.75 17.17 5.24
C ALA A 60 2.94 16.33 5.75
N THR A 61 3.51 16.71 6.89
CA THR A 61 4.73 16.13 7.47
C THR A 61 4.47 14.92 8.38
N GLY A 62 3.34 14.23 8.19
CA GLY A 62 2.88 13.16 9.07
C GLY A 62 2.14 13.65 10.33
N GLU A 63 1.59 12.70 11.08
CA GLU A 63 0.87 12.95 12.33
C GLU A 63 1.70 12.48 13.53
N ARG A 64 1.38 13.01 14.72
CA ARG A 64 1.94 12.52 15.98
C ARG A 64 0.81 12.09 16.90
N PRO A 65 0.86 10.86 17.45
CA PRO A 65 -0.18 10.42 18.37
C PRO A 65 -0.16 11.29 19.63
N ARG A 66 -1.34 11.63 20.12
CA ARG A 66 -1.52 12.35 21.37
C ARG A 66 -1.70 11.34 22.51
N TYR A 67 -0.74 11.29 23.43
CA TYR A 67 -0.91 10.56 24.69
C TYR A 67 -2.04 11.19 25.51
N LEU A 68 -2.88 10.35 26.10
CA LEU A 68 -4.10 10.77 26.80
C LEU A 68 -3.87 11.01 28.30
N GLY A 69 -2.70 10.63 28.84
CA GLY A 69 -2.36 10.72 30.25
C GLY A 69 -3.05 9.65 31.11
N ILE A 70 -3.46 8.54 30.51
CA ILE A 70 -4.15 7.43 31.21
C ILE A 70 -3.18 6.28 31.51
N PRO A 71 -3.43 5.47 32.56
CA PRO A 71 -2.58 4.32 32.86
C PRO A 71 -2.40 3.41 31.64
N GLY A 72 -1.13 3.09 31.33
CA GLY A 72 -0.75 2.21 30.21
C GLY A 72 -0.57 2.92 28.86
N ASP A 73 -0.90 4.20 28.70
CA ASP A 73 -0.79 4.87 27.40
C ASP A 73 0.65 4.95 26.88
N LYS A 74 1.62 5.29 27.72
CA LYS A 74 3.06 5.33 27.37
C LYS A 74 3.73 3.96 27.44
N GLU A 75 3.12 2.99 28.12
CA GLU A 75 3.65 1.63 28.26
C GLU A 75 3.28 0.75 27.06
N TYR A 76 2.05 0.91 26.56
CA TYR A 76 1.50 0.06 25.50
C TYR A 76 1.36 0.76 24.15
N CYS A 77 1.42 2.10 24.08
CA CYS A 77 1.43 2.82 22.81
C CYS A 77 2.85 3.32 22.49
N ILE A 78 3.33 2.95 21.31
CA ILE A 78 4.58 3.43 20.73
C ILE A 78 4.28 4.27 19.49
N ARG A 79 5.12 5.27 19.19
CA ARG A 79 4.95 6.10 17.99
C ARG A 79 5.46 5.34 16.76
N SER A 80 4.99 5.71 15.58
CA SER A 80 5.56 5.23 14.31
C SER A 80 7.08 5.51 14.23
N ASP A 81 7.50 6.71 14.62
CA ASP A 81 8.92 7.08 14.73
C ASP A 81 9.70 6.16 15.69
N ASP A 82 9.10 5.82 16.83
CA ASP A 82 9.71 4.92 17.81
C ASP A 82 9.84 3.51 17.21
N LEU A 83 8.77 3.01 16.59
CA LEU A 83 8.71 1.70 15.95
C LEU A 83 9.84 1.49 14.93
N PHE A 84 10.10 2.48 14.08
CA PHE A 84 11.17 2.40 13.08
C PHE A 84 12.59 2.57 13.64
N SER A 85 12.69 2.98 14.90
CA SER A 85 13.96 3.23 15.60
C SER A 85 14.23 2.21 16.71
N LEU A 86 13.33 1.25 16.96
CA LEU A 86 13.50 0.25 18.00
C LEU A 86 14.76 -0.61 17.74
N PRO A 87 15.61 -0.83 18.76
CA PRO A 87 16.79 -1.68 18.63
C PRO A 87 16.44 -3.18 18.65
N TYR A 88 15.18 -3.52 18.93
CA TYR A 88 14.67 -4.88 19.01
C TYR A 88 13.35 -5.01 18.24
N CYS A 89 12.96 -6.25 17.90
CA CYS A 89 11.67 -6.51 17.30
C CYS A 89 10.56 -6.28 18.34
N PRO A 90 9.60 -5.37 18.14
CA PRO A 90 8.51 -5.11 19.09
C PRO A 90 7.51 -6.27 19.21
N GLY A 91 7.68 -7.34 18.43
CA GLY A 91 6.69 -8.41 18.33
C GLY A 91 5.44 -7.94 17.57
N LYS A 92 4.28 -8.51 17.92
CA LYS A 92 3.00 -8.17 17.29
C LYS A 92 2.61 -6.74 17.65
N THR A 93 2.85 -5.81 16.74
CA THR A 93 2.51 -4.39 16.90
C THR A 93 1.28 -4.08 16.08
N LEU A 94 0.31 -3.44 16.73
CA LEU A 94 -0.90 -2.97 16.07
C LEU A 94 -0.67 -1.54 15.54
N VAL A 95 -0.56 -1.39 14.22
CA VAL A 95 -0.45 -0.08 13.56
C VAL A 95 -1.77 0.21 12.88
N LEU A 96 -2.57 1.13 13.43
CA LEU A 96 -3.91 1.43 12.92
C LEU A 96 -4.10 2.92 12.69
N GLU A 97 -3.86 3.33 11.45
CA GLU A 97 -4.28 4.63 10.94
C GLU A 97 -5.33 4.43 9.82
N LEU A 98 -6.28 3.52 10.05
CA LEU A 98 -7.39 3.24 9.14
C LEU A 98 -8.74 3.27 9.88
N THR A 99 -9.64 4.13 9.42
CA THR A 99 -10.98 4.34 10.00
C THR A 99 -11.79 3.04 10.17
N PRO A 100 -11.90 2.14 9.16
CA PRO A 100 -12.72 0.93 9.31
C PRO A 100 -12.21 -0.01 10.41
N VAL A 101 -10.89 -0.02 10.62
CA VAL A 101 -10.28 -0.89 11.62
C VAL A 101 -10.54 -0.37 13.03
N ALA A 102 -10.47 0.95 13.24
CA ALA A 102 -10.82 1.57 14.52
C ALA A 102 -12.29 1.31 14.89
N ILE A 103 -13.20 1.45 13.91
CA ILE A 103 -14.64 1.16 14.09
C ILE A 103 -14.85 -0.31 14.50
N GLN A 104 -14.23 -1.24 13.78
CA GLN A 104 -14.37 -2.68 14.06
C GLN A 104 -13.80 -3.05 15.44
N ALA A 105 -12.62 -2.50 15.79
CA ALA A 105 -11.99 -2.74 17.09
C ALA A 105 -12.88 -2.22 18.24
N GLY A 106 -13.42 -1.00 18.12
CA GLY A 106 -14.33 -0.41 19.10
C GLY A 106 -15.64 -1.20 19.25
N ARG A 107 -16.26 -1.58 18.13
CA ARG A 107 -17.48 -2.41 18.13
C ARG A 107 -17.25 -3.76 18.82
N LEU A 108 -16.19 -4.47 18.45
CA LEU A 108 -15.90 -5.78 19.03
C LEU A 108 -15.49 -5.66 20.51
N LEU A 109 -14.81 -4.58 20.90
CA LEU A 109 -14.53 -4.32 22.32
C LEU A 109 -15.82 -4.17 23.13
N ALA A 110 -16.77 -3.35 22.66
CA ALA A 110 -18.06 -3.19 23.33
C ALA A 110 -18.82 -4.53 23.45
N GLN A 111 -18.79 -5.35 22.40
CA GLN A 111 -19.42 -6.68 22.43
C GLN A 111 -18.75 -7.63 23.44
N ARG A 112 -17.42 -7.59 23.59
CA ARG A 112 -16.72 -8.41 24.58
C ARG A 112 -17.02 -7.97 26.00
N LEU A 113 -17.07 -6.65 26.25
CA LEU A 113 -17.32 -6.10 27.58
C LEU A 113 -18.78 -6.28 28.03
N TYR A 114 -19.73 -6.10 27.11
CA TYR A 114 -21.14 -5.92 27.48
C TYR A 114 -22.10 -6.95 26.87
N ALA A 115 -21.65 -7.81 25.96
CA ALA A 115 -22.50 -8.78 25.27
C ALA A 115 -21.95 -10.22 25.30
N GLY A 116 -20.95 -10.51 26.14
CA GLY A 116 -20.39 -11.87 26.30
C GLY A 116 -19.69 -12.43 25.06
N SER A 117 -19.40 -11.59 24.06
CA SER A 117 -18.69 -12.03 22.85
C SER A 117 -17.25 -12.41 23.18
N THR A 118 -16.70 -13.38 22.43
CA THR A 118 -15.27 -13.74 22.47
C THR A 118 -14.52 -13.27 21.23
N VAL A 119 -15.22 -12.67 20.27
CA VAL A 119 -14.66 -12.27 18.97
C VAL A 119 -13.66 -11.12 19.14
N LYS A 120 -12.46 -11.30 18.59
CA LYS A 120 -11.40 -10.30 18.55
C LYS A 120 -11.35 -9.65 17.18
N CYS A 121 -10.86 -8.41 17.13
CA CYS A 121 -10.59 -7.77 15.85
C CYS A 121 -9.44 -8.51 15.16
N ASP A 122 -9.64 -8.85 13.90
CA ASP A 122 -8.64 -9.48 13.06
C ASP A 122 -7.91 -8.40 12.26
N TYR A 123 -6.59 -8.40 12.37
CA TYR A 123 -5.70 -7.41 11.77
C TYR A 123 -4.84 -8.00 10.64
N GLU A 124 -4.97 -9.30 10.38
CA GLU A 124 -4.30 -9.93 9.26
C GLU A 124 -5.00 -9.54 7.95
N ASN A 125 -4.26 -9.33 6.86
CA ASN A 125 -4.83 -9.07 5.52
C ASN A 125 -5.94 -8.00 5.50
N VAL A 126 -5.76 -6.89 6.22
CA VAL A 126 -6.65 -5.73 6.12
C VAL A 126 -6.37 -5.04 4.79
N PRO A 127 -7.39 -4.81 3.92
CA PRO A 127 -7.19 -4.10 2.68
C PRO A 127 -6.95 -2.60 2.91
N THR A 128 -6.20 -1.99 2.01
CA THR A 128 -5.96 -0.55 1.97
C THR A 128 -6.02 -0.03 0.54
N THR A 129 -6.27 1.26 0.37
CA THR A 129 -6.24 1.95 -0.92
C THR A 129 -5.67 3.34 -0.76
N VAL A 130 -4.73 3.69 -1.63
CA VAL A 130 -4.15 5.02 -1.75
C VAL A 130 -4.78 5.72 -2.95
N PHE A 131 -5.51 6.81 -2.69
CA PHE A 131 -6.27 7.57 -3.69
C PHE A 131 -5.39 8.61 -4.41
N THR A 132 -4.31 8.14 -5.04
CA THR A 132 -3.53 8.92 -6.00
C THR A 132 -4.28 9.12 -7.31
N PRO A 133 -3.85 10.01 -8.23
CA PRO A 133 -4.52 10.20 -9.53
C PRO A 133 -4.69 8.90 -10.35
N LEU A 134 -3.79 7.94 -10.12
CA LEU A 134 -4.02 6.54 -10.46
C LEU A 134 -4.07 5.80 -9.13
N GLU A 135 -5.24 5.27 -8.76
CA GLU A 135 -5.44 4.67 -7.44
C GLU A 135 -4.66 3.37 -7.30
N TYR A 136 -4.25 3.07 -6.08
CA TYR A 136 -3.52 1.84 -5.75
C TYR A 136 -4.20 1.12 -4.60
N GLY A 137 -4.71 -0.08 -4.85
CA GLY A 137 -5.35 -0.96 -3.88
C GLY A 137 -4.48 -2.16 -3.59
N ALA A 138 -4.41 -2.56 -2.31
CA ALA A 138 -3.63 -3.71 -1.89
C ALA A 138 -4.26 -4.44 -0.71
N CYS A 139 -4.04 -5.76 -0.65
CA CYS A 139 -4.41 -6.61 0.47
C CYS A 139 -3.40 -7.75 0.62
N GLY A 140 -3.01 -8.07 1.84
CA GLY A 140 -1.99 -9.10 2.13
C GLY A 140 -0.56 -8.56 2.03
N LEU A 141 0.39 -9.46 1.74
CA LEU A 141 1.82 -9.16 1.73
C LEU A 141 2.24 -8.44 0.45
N SER A 142 3.21 -7.54 0.57
CA SER A 142 4.00 -7.13 -0.59
C SER A 142 4.92 -8.26 -1.06
N GLU A 143 5.48 -8.10 -2.25
CA GLU A 143 6.28 -9.15 -2.92
C GLU A 143 7.56 -9.44 -2.14
N GLU A 144 8.28 -8.39 -1.76
CA GLU A 144 9.47 -8.46 -0.92
C GLU A 144 9.20 -9.07 0.46
N LYS A 145 8.03 -8.80 1.05
CA LYS A 145 7.61 -9.39 2.33
C LYS A 145 7.20 -10.85 2.19
N ALA A 146 6.60 -11.23 1.08
CA ALA A 146 6.30 -12.62 0.78
C ALA A 146 7.58 -13.44 0.58
N VAL A 147 8.57 -12.89 -0.15
CA VAL A 147 9.90 -13.49 -0.32
C VAL A 147 10.63 -13.62 1.02
N GLU A 148 10.66 -12.57 1.83
CA GLU A 148 11.27 -12.60 3.18
C GLU A 148 10.65 -13.70 4.06
N LYS A 149 9.33 -13.88 3.98
CA LYS A 149 8.57 -14.80 4.83
C LYS A 149 8.62 -16.25 4.35
N PHE A 150 8.58 -16.47 3.04
CA PHE A 150 8.36 -17.80 2.45
C PHE A 150 9.54 -18.32 1.63
N GLY A 151 10.54 -17.49 1.30
CA GLY A 151 11.65 -17.82 0.39
C GLY A 151 11.30 -17.54 -1.07
N GLU A 152 12.26 -16.98 -1.82
CA GLU A 152 12.07 -16.57 -3.23
C GLU A 152 11.68 -17.75 -4.13
N GLU A 153 12.20 -18.93 -3.86
CA GLU A 153 11.92 -20.16 -4.58
C GLU A 153 10.49 -20.68 -4.36
N ASN A 154 9.81 -20.20 -3.31
CA ASN A 154 8.45 -20.62 -2.97
C ASN A 154 7.40 -19.57 -3.32
N ILE A 155 7.80 -18.47 -3.97
CA ILE A 155 6.90 -17.41 -4.40
C ILE A 155 6.76 -17.43 -5.91
N GLU A 156 5.52 -17.36 -6.38
CA GLU A 156 5.21 -17.10 -7.79
C GLU A 156 4.38 -15.81 -7.89
N VAL A 157 4.75 -14.94 -8.83
CA VAL A 157 4.09 -13.63 -9.00
C VAL A 157 3.47 -13.58 -10.38
N TYR A 158 2.14 -13.58 -10.43
CA TYR A 158 1.39 -13.43 -11.66
C TYR A 158 1.02 -11.96 -11.85
N HIS A 159 1.17 -11.45 -13.07
CA HIS A 159 0.95 -10.03 -13.33
C HIS A 159 0.56 -9.72 -14.77
N SER A 160 -0.06 -8.56 -14.96
CA SER A 160 -0.42 -8.04 -16.28
C SER A 160 -0.65 -6.54 -16.24
N PHE A 161 -0.33 -5.84 -17.35
CA PHE A 161 -0.93 -4.54 -17.59
C PHE A 161 -2.35 -4.71 -18.13
N PHE A 162 -3.20 -3.71 -17.87
CA PHE A 162 -4.52 -3.64 -18.46
C PHE A 162 -4.84 -2.20 -18.88
N TRP A 163 -5.77 -2.06 -19.82
CA TRP A 163 -6.25 -0.77 -20.29
C TRP A 163 -7.76 -0.68 -20.05
N PRO A 164 -8.21 0.17 -19.11
CA PRO A 164 -9.64 0.37 -18.87
C PRO A 164 -10.36 0.73 -20.17
N LEU A 165 -11.50 0.08 -20.44
CA LEU A 165 -12.25 0.30 -21.67
C LEU A 165 -12.63 1.78 -21.82
N GLU A 166 -12.97 2.44 -20.72
CA GLU A 166 -13.32 3.86 -20.67
C GLU A 166 -12.18 4.79 -21.12
N TRP A 167 -10.93 4.30 -21.16
CA TRP A 167 -9.76 5.08 -21.55
C TRP A 167 -9.36 4.88 -23.01
N THR A 168 -9.99 3.92 -23.69
CA THR A 168 -9.78 3.66 -25.12
C THR A 168 -10.32 4.79 -26.00
N VAL A 169 -11.56 5.23 -25.77
CA VAL A 169 -12.20 6.32 -26.53
C VAL A 169 -11.42 7.64 -26.39
N PRO A 170 -10.99 8.06 -25.17
CA PRO A 170 -10.11 9.22 -25.00
C PRO A 170 -8.66 9.01 -25.47
N SER A 171 -8.28 7.78 -25.86
CA SER A 171 -6.94 7.40 -26.33
C SER A 171 -5.81 7.83 -25.39
N ARG A 172 -5.90 7.44 -24.11
CA ARG A 172 -4.90 7.81 -23.09
C ARG A 172 -4.47 6.64 -22.23
N ASP A 173 -3.27 6.77 -21.66
CA ASP A 173 -2.78 5.98 -20.54
C ASP A 173 -2.81 4.45 -20.75
N ASN A 174 -2.59 3.98 -21.98
CA ASN A 174 -2.38 2.55 -22.24
C ASN A 174 -1.12 2.04 -21.50
N ASN A 175 -1.15 0.80 -21.03
CA ASN A 175 -0.09 0.15 -20.27
C ASN A 175 0.35 0.94 -19.03
N LYS A 176 -0.61 1.61 -18.36
CA LYS A 176 -0.41 2.28 -17.07
C LYS A 176 -1.06 1.56 -15.90
N CYS A 177 -2.23 0.94 -16.11
CA CYS A 177 -2.88 0.16 -15.07
C CYS A 177 -2.23 -1.22 -14.99
N TYR A 178 -2.00 -1.70 -13.77
CA TYR A 178 -1.22 -2.89 -13.51
C TYR A 178 -1.88 -3.73 -12.41
N ALA A 179 -1.94 -5.03 -12.61
CA ALA A 179 -2.46 -5.99 -11.67
C ALA A 179 -1.37 -7.02 -11.33
N LYS A 180 -1.25 -7.38 -10.04
CA LYS A 180 -0.46 -8.56 -9.64
C LYS A 180 -1.07 -9.28 -8.45
N ILE A 181 -0.82 -10.58 -8.42
CA ILE A 181 -1.03 -11.44 -7.25
C ILE A 181 0.27 -12.16 -6.91
N ILE A 182 0.44 -12.46 -5.63
CA ILE A 182 1.61 -13.13 -5.09
C ILE A 182 1.12 -14.44 -4.47
N CYS A 183 1.62 -15.55 -4.98
CA CYS A 183 1.20 -16.89 -4.61
C CYS A 183 2.31 -17.62 -3.84
N ASN A 184 1.94 -18.34 -2.78
CA ASN A 184 2.82 -19.24 -2.05
C ASN A 184 2.73 -20.66 -2.64
N LEU A 185 3.76 -21.09 -3.34
CA LEU A 185 3.85 -22.41 -3.99
C LEU A 185 3.75 -23.59 -2.99
N LYS A 186 4.12 -23.37 -1.72
CA LYS A 186 4.05 -24.41 -0.68
C LYS A 186 2.66 -24.63 -0.09
N ASP A 187 1.70 -23.75 -0.35
CA ASP A 187 0.32 -23.83 0.16
C ASP A 187 -0.68 -23.77 -1.00
N ASP A 188 -0.59 -24.71 -1.95
CA ASP A 188 -1.51 -24.82 -3.10
C ASP A 188 -1.69 -23.50 -3.88
N GLU A 189 -0.57 -22.79 -4.09
CA GLU A 189 -0.55 -21.46 -4.69
C GLU A 189 -1.52 -20.47 -4.01
N ARG A 190 -1.56 -20.50 -2.67
CA ARG A 190 -2.32 -19.52 -1.87
C ARG A 190 -1.93 -18.12 -2.28
N VAL A 191 -2.93 -17.31 -2.63
CA VAL A 191 -2.79 -15.87 -2.84
C VAL A 191 -2.54 -15.22 -1.48
N VAL A 192 -1.28 -14.85 -1.25
CA VAL A 192 -0.81 -14.19 -0.01
C VAL A 192 -0.66 -12.68 -0.17
N GLY A 193 -0.72 -12.18 -1.41
CA GLY A 193 -0.69 -10.76 -1.72
C GLY A 193 -1.51 -10.44 -2.97
N PHE A 194 -2.23 -9.32 -2.93
CA PHE A 194 -3.07 -8.80 -3.99
C PHE A 194 -2.78 -7.31 -4.18
N HIS A 195 -2.55 -6.89 -5.42
CA HIS A 195 -2.23 -5.50 -5.74
C HIS A 195 -2.84 -5.08 -7.07
N VAL A 196 -3.49 -3.92 -7.08
CA VAL A 196 -4.03 -3.29 -8.29
C VAL A 196 -3.65 -1.82 -8.32
N LEU A 197 -3.19 -1.36 -9.47
CA LEU A 197 -2.96 0.04 -9.80
C LEU A 197 -3.88 0.37 -10.97
N GLY A 198 -4.92 1.16 -10.75
CA GLY A 198 -5.99 1.38 -11.74
C GLY A 198 -7.14 2.22 -11.20
N PRO A 199 -8.15 2.53 -12.02
CA PRO A 199 -9.35 3.22 -11.55
C PRO A 199 -10.15 2.35 -10.56
N ASN A 200 -10.80 2.99 -9.58
CA ASN A 200 -11.66 2.32 -8.60
C ASN A 200 -10.95 1.19 -7.84
N ALA A 201 -9.67 1.36 -7.51
CA ALA A 201 -8.83 0.33 -6.93
C ALA A 201 -9.37 -0.18 -5.58
N GLY A 202 -10.02 0.70 -4.82
CA GLY A 202 -10.69 0.34 -3.57
C GLY A 202 -11.85 -0.63 -3.76
N GLU A 203 -12.70 -0.35 -4.74
CA GLU A 203 -13.86 -1.20 -5.08
C GLU A 203 -13.40 -2.60 -5.53
N VAL A 204 -12.38 -2.65 -6.38
CA VAL A 204 -11.79 -3.92 -6.83
C VAL A 204 -11.20 -4.69 -5.66
N THR A 205 -10.39 -4.04 -4.81
CA THR A 205 -9.67 -4.69 -3.72
C THR A 205 -10.59 -5.25 -2.64
N GLN A 206 -11.72 -4.58 -2.38
CA GLN A 206 -12.64 -4.94 -1.28
C GLN A 206 -13.17 -6.38 -1.38
N GLY A 207 -13.58 -6.81 -2.57
CA GLY A 207 -14.07 -8.18 -2.80
C GLY A 207 -12.96 -9.23 -2.67
N PHE A 208 -11.78 -8.95 -3.22
CA PHE A 208 -10.63 -9.85 -3.11
C PHE A 208 -10.11 -9.98 -1.68
N ALA A 209 -10.20 -8.93 -0.86
CA ALA A 209 -9.85 -9.03 0.56
C ALA A 209 -10.70 -10.06 1.31
N ALA A 210 -12.00 -10.13 1.01
CA ALA A 210 -12.86 -11.18 1.54
C ALA A 210 -12.45 -12.57 1.02
N ALA A 211 -12.08 -12.69 -0.26
CA ALA A 211 -11.58 -13.94 -0.82
C ALA A 211 -10.27 -14.40 -0.16
N LEU A 212 -9.33 -13.49 0.13
CA LEU A 212 -8.10 -13.79 0.89
C LEU A 212 -8.43 -14.34 2.30
N LYS A 213 -9.47 -13.81 2.97
CA LYS A 213 -9.95 -14.36 4.25
C LYS A 213 -10.49 -15.78 4.13
N CYS A 214 -11.05 -16.14 2.98
CA CYS A 214 -11.51 -17.49 2.67
C CYS A 214 -10.38 -18.42 2.19
N GLY A 215 -9.13 -17.95 2.13
CA GLY A 215 -8.03 -18.73 1.59
C GLY A 215 -7.99 -18.74 0.07
N LEU A 216 -8.02 -17.58 -0.57
CA LEU A 216 -7.69 -17.37 -1.98
C LEU A 216 -6.62 -18.34 -2.54
N THR A 217 -6.89 -19.33 -3.41
CA THR A 217 -5.82 -20.00 -4.20
C THR A 217 -5.82 -19.59 -5.67
N LYS A 218 -4.66 -19.69 -6.34
CA LYS A 218 -4.55 -19.38 -7.78
C LYS A 218 -5.53 -20.19 -8.62
N ARG A 219 -5.67 -21.48 -8.32
CA ARG A 219 -6.62 -22.37 -9.01
C ARG A 219 -8.07 -21.90 -8.85
N GLN A 220 -8.48 -21.51 -7.64
CA GLN A 220 -9.82 -20.97 -7.40
C GLN A 220 -10.04 -19.66 -8.15
N LEU A 221 -9.02 -18.78 -8.16
CA LEU A 221 -9.07 -17.52 -8.89
C LEU A 221 -9.25 -17.75 -10.40
N ASP A 222 -8.50 -18.66 -11.00
CA ASP A 222 -8.60 -18.98 -12.44
C ASP A 222 -9.91 -19.68 -12.80
N SER A 223 -10.49 -20.42 -11.85
CA SER A 223 -11.81 -21.04 -12.06
C SER A 223 -12.96 -20.02 -11.98
N THR A 224 -12.68 -18.80 -11.50
CA THR A 224 -13.69 -17.73 -11.40
C THR A 224 -13.81 -17.06 -12.77
N ILE A 225 -15.05 -16.98 -13.28
CA ILE A 225 -15.31 -16.31 -14.56
C ILE A 225 -15.34 -14.78 -14.37
N GLY A 226 -14.59 -14.06 -15.19
CA GLY A 226 -14.58 -12.60 -15.22
C GLY A 226 -15.90 -12.00 -15.71
N ILE A 227 -16.23 -10.82 -15.20
CA ILE A 227 -17.29 -9.96 -15.75
C ILE A 227 -16.66 -9.14 -16.88
N HIS A 228 -17.34 -8.97 -18.02
CA HIS A 228 -16.76 -8.25 -19.16
C HIS A 228 -17.72 -7.16 -19.67
N PRO A 229 -17.25 -5.92 -19.98
CA PRO A 229 -15.88 -5.41 -19.81
C PRO A 229 -15.70 -4.68 -18.48
N VAL A 230 -14.91 -5.21 -17.53
CA VAL A 230 -14.57 -4.49 -16.28
C VAL A 230 -13.11 -4.66 -15.89
N CYS A 231 -12.49 -3.63 -15.30
CA CYS A 231 -11.08 -3.65 -14.91
C CYS A 231 -10.71 -4.85 -14.03
N ALA A 232 -11.59 -5.27 -13.11
CA ALA A 232 -11.34 -6.36 -12.17
C ALA A 232 -11.19 -7.74 -12.85
N GLU A 233 -11.66 -7.91 -14.09
CA GLU A 233 -11.65 -9.19 -14.77
C GLU A 233 -10.23 -9.68 -15.09
N VAL A 234 -9.25 -8.76 -15.20
CA VAL A 234 -7.84 -9.08 -15.43
C VAL A 234 -7.30 -10.10 -14.42
N PHE A 235 -7.81 -10.09 -13.19
CA PHE A 235 -7.39 -11.01 -12.13
C PHE A 235 -7.79 -12.46 -12.39
N THR A 236 -8.82 -12.69 -13.20
CA THR A 236 -9.32 -14.05 -13.53
C THR A 236 -8.51 -14.74 -14.62
N THR A 237 -7.60 -14.02 -15.29
CA THR A 237 -6.85 -14.51 -16.45
C THR A 237 -5.33 -14.28 -16.36
N LEU A 238 -4.81 -13.98 -15.16
CA LEU A 238 -3.38 -13.77 -14.96
C LEU A 238 -2.58 -15.06 -15.18
N SER A 239 -1.88 -15.15 -16.31
CA SER A 239 -1.12 -16.35 -16.71
C SER A 239 0.40 -16.12 -16.78
N VAL A 240 0.84 -14.89 -17.05
CA VAL A 240 2.26 -14.54 -17.12
C VAL A 240 2.83 -14.38 -15.72
N THR A 241 3.94 -15.05 -15.44
CA THR A 241 4.68 -14.90 -14.19
C THR A 241 5.90 -14.00 -14.38
N LYS A 242 6.30 -13.28 -13.34
CA LYS A 242 7.57 -12.54 -13.36
C LYS A 242 8.77 -13.46 -13.61
N ARG A 243 8.73 -14.68 -13.05
CA ARG A 243 9.81 -15.67 -13.19
C ARG A 243 10.01 -16.12 -14.64
N SER A 244 8.95 -16.18 -15.44
CA SER A 244 9.07 -16.55 -16.87
C SER A 244 9.66 -15.44 -17.73
N GLY A 245 9.61 -14.18 -17.27
CA GLY A 245 10.07 -13.02 -18.03
C GLY A 245 9.22 -12.73 -19.28
N GLY A 246 8.01 -13.27 -19.36
CA GLY A 246 7.09 -13.04 -20.48
C GLY A 246 6.65 -11.58 -20.61
N ASP A 247 6.29 -11.18 -21.83
CA ASP A 247 5.72 -9.85 -22.07
C ASP A 247 4.31 -9.76 -21.45
N ILE A 248 4.02 -8.61 -20.86
CA ILE A 248 2.76 -8.30 -20.19
C ILE A 248 2.09 -7.03 -20.74
N LEU A 249 2.66 -6.43 -21.78
CA LEU A 249 2.08 -5.28 -22.46
C LEU A 249 0.82 -5.69 -23.23
N GLN A 250 -0.24 -4.91 -23.07
CA GLN A 250 -1.45 -5.04 -23.88
C GLN A 250 -1.23 -4.27 -25.19
N ALA A 251 -1.04 -5.01 -26.28
CA ALA A 251 -1.38 -4.53 -27.61
C ALA A 251 -2.90 -4.73 -27.74
N GLY A 252 -3.66 -3.65 -27.92
CA GLY A 252 -5.12 -3.76 -28.08
C GLY A 252 -5.50 -4.81 -29.14
N CYS A 253 -6.61 -5.50 -28.92
CA CYS A 253 -7.17 -6.43 -29.92
C CYS A 253 -7.51 -5.70 -31.23
#